data_AF-A0A6L7Y7Z3-F1
#
_entry.id   AF-A0A6L7Y7Z3-F1
#
_cell.length_a   1.000
_cell.length_b   1.000
_cell.length_c   1.000
_cell.angle_alpha   90.00
_cell.angle_beta   90.00
_cell.angle_gamma   90.00
#
_symmetry.space_group_name_H-M   'P 1'
#
loop_
_entity.id
_entity.type
_entity.pdbx_description
1 polymer ?
#
loop_
_entity_poly.entity_id
_entity_poly.type
_entity_poly.pdbx_seq_one_letter_code
_entity_poly.pdbx_strand_id
1 'polypeptide(L)'
;AHGIDRWVTIAVRHEEDWRRLCAAMRREDLADDPRFRDMASRYANRRELDAIIAKWTSLRDARWVMERLQYEGIPAGAVMNDADAYEDRHHDARGFFQTISTPEAGTHRYVGRAWKASATPDPPARHAPLLGEHNEYVYRELLGYSEAEYRRFEELGHVGTEYDARVR
;
A
#
# COMPACT_ATOMS: atom_id res chain seq x y z
N ALA A 1 -5.07 -13.78 -21.99
CA ALA A 1 -5.65 -13.99 -20.65
C ALA A 1 -4.83 -13.19 -19.65
N HIS A 2 -5.39 -12.13 -19.09
CA HIS A 2 -4.68 -11.20 -18.20
C HIS A 2 -4.54 -11.78 -16.77
N GLY A 3 -3.80 -12.89 -16.62
CA GLY A 3 -3.25 -13.38 -15.34
C GLY A 3 -4.24 -13.84 -14.28
N ILE A 4 -3.75 -14.68 -13.36
CA ILE A 4 -4.52 -15.33 -12.27
C ILE A 4 -4.80 -14.37 -11.09
N ASP A 5 -4.23 -13.15 -11.11
CA ASP A 5 -4.26 -12.19 -9.99
C ASP A 5 -4.70 -10.76 -10.37
N ARG A 6 -5.52 -10.60 -11.42
CA ARG A 6 -6.05 -9.28 -11.82
C ARG A 6 -7.55 -9.19 -11.52
N TRP A 7 -7.86 -8.99 -10.24
CA TRP A 7 -9.22 -8.97 -9.72
C TRP A 7 -9.73 -7.54 -9.49
N VAL A 8 -11.05 -7.37 -9.51
CA VAL A 8 -11.71 -6.14 -9.10
C VAL A 8 -12.81 -6.47 -8.08
N THR A 9 -12.79 -5.76 -6.98
CA THR A 9 -13.86 -5.75 -5.98
C THR A 9 -14.88 -4.70 -6.37
N ILE A 10 -16.17 -5.03 -6.26
CA ILE A 10 -17.29 -4.13 -6.56
C ILE A 10 -18.26 -4.24 -5.39
N ALA A 11 -18.62 -3.11 -4.78
CA ALA A 11 -19.60 -3.07 -3.71
C ALA A 11 -20.87 -2.35 -4.18
N VAL A 12 -22.00 -3.04 -4.07
CA VAL A 12 -23.33 -2.49 -4.34
C VAL A 12 -24.02 -2.26 -2.99
N ARG A 13 -24.14 -1.01 -2.56
CA ARG A 13 -24.61 -0.68 -1.20
C ARG A 13 -26.13 -0.54 -1.12
N HIS A 14 -26.74 -0.06 -2.20
CA HIS A 14 -28.17 0.22 -2.31
C HIS A 14 -28.65 0.07 -3.75
N GLU A 15 -29.97 0.12 -3.96
CA GLU A 15 -30.58 -0.10 -5.28
C GLU A 15 -30.11 0.88 -6.35
N GLU A 16 -29.74 2.10 -5.98
CA GLU A 16 -29.16 3.04 -6.93
C GLU A 16 -27.79 2.57 -7.47
N ASP A 17 -26.91 2.03 -6.61
CA ASP A 17 -25.63 1.44 -7.06
C ASP A 17 -25.92 0.25 -8.00
N TRP A 18 -26.96 -0.54 -7.72
CA TRP A 18 -27.35 -1.69 -8.54
C TRP A 18 -27.81 -1.26 -9.95
N ARG A 19 -28.70 -0.27 -10.05
CA ARG A 19 -29.15 0.27 -11.34
C ARG A 19 -27.98 0.87 -12.13
N ARG A 20 -27.09 1.61 -11.47
CA ARG A 20 -25.88 2.17 -12.10
C ARG A 20 -24.94 1.08 -12.59
N LEU A 21 -24.76 0.00 -11.83
CA LEU A 21 -23.95 -1.15 -12.25
C LEU A 21 -24.56 -1.83 -13.48
N CYS A 22 -25.87 -2.06 -13.49
CA CYS A 22 -26.58 -2.61 -14.65
C CYS A 22 -26.38 -1.74 -15.91
N ALA A 23 -26.53 -0.42 -15.78
CA ALA A 23 -26.28 0.53 -16.87
C ALA A 23 -24.81 0.51 -17.33
N ALA A 24 -23.84 0.47 -16.41
CA ALA A 24 -22.42 0.36 -16.74
C ALA A 24 -22.09 -0.93 -17.51
N MET A 25 -22.81 -2.01 -17.22
CA MET A 25 -22.71 -3.28 -17.93
C MET A 25 -23.51 -3.33 -19.24
N ARG A 26 -24.33 -2.30 -19.54
CA ARG A 26 -25.34 -2.30 -20.61
C ARG A 26 -26.30 -3.49 -20.50
N ARG A 27 -26.74 -3.75 -19.27
CA ARG A 27 -27.61 -4.84 -18.86
C ARG A 27 -28.68 -4.32 -17.90
N GLU A 28 -29.34 -3.25 -18.30
CA GLU A 28 -30.45 -2.62 -17.59
C GLU A 28 -31.60 -3.62 -17.34
N ASP A 29 -31.73 -4.64 -18.17
CA ASP A 29 -32.66 -5.76 -18.00
C ASP A 29 -32.46 -6.51 -16.66
N LEU A 30 -31.23 -6.55 -16.12
CA LEU A 30 -30.95 -7.16 -14.82
C LEU A 30 -31.59 -6.40 -13.67
N ALA A 31 -31.83 -5.08 -13.81
CA ALA A 31 -32.42 -4.28 -12.75
C ALA A 31 -33.90 -4.65 -12.51
N ASP A 32 -34.60 -5.07 -13.57
CA ASP A 32 -36.02 -5.43 -13.52
C ASP A 32 -36.26 -6.95 -13.41
N ASP A 33 -35.24 -7.76 -13.69
CA ASP A 33 -35.25 -9.23 -13.55
C ASP A 33 -35.66 -9.62 -12.11
N PRO A 34 -36.75 -10.40 -11.92
CA PRO A 34 -37.19 -10.83 -10.59
C PRO A 34 -36.09 -11.52 -9.75
N ARG A 35 -35.09 -12.13 -10.40
CA ARG A 35 -33.98 -12.79 -9.70
C ARG A 35 -32.99 -11.80 -9.07
N PHE A 36 -32.94 -10.56 -9.55
CA PHE A 36 -31.94 -9.57 -9.14
C PHE A 36 -32.52 -8.21 -8.74
N ARG A 37 -33.84 -8.07 -8.73
CA ARG A 37 -34.57 -6.82 -8.48
C ARG A 37 -34.26 -6.17 -7.13
N ASP A 38 -34.08 -6.98 -6.09
CA ASP A 38 -33.81 -6.51 -4.73
C ASP A 38 -32.61 -7.26 -4.11
N MET A 39 -32.09 -6.73 -3.00
CA MET A 39 -30.92 -7.29 -2.33
C MET A 39 -31.08 -8.76 -1.92
N ALA A 40 -32.25 -9.16 -1.40
CA ALA A 40 -32.48 -10.53 -0.95
C ALA A 40 -32.50 -11.49 -2.14
N SER A 41 -33.16 -11.10 -3.22
CA SER A 41 -33.19 -11.83 -4.49
C SER A 41 -31.78 -11.97 -5.09
N ARG A 42 -30.99 -10.89 -5.11
CA ARG A 42 -29.58 -10.94 -5.55
C ARG A 42 -28.74 -11.88 -4.70
N TYR A 43 -28.91 -11.87 -3.38
CA TYR A 43 -28.16 -12.76 -2.48
C TYR A 43 -28.52 -14.24 -2.68
N ALA A 44 -29.81 -14.53 -2.86
CA ALA A 44 -30.30 -15.88 -3.16
C ALA A 44 -29.76 -16.40 -4.50
N ASN A 45 -29.66 -15.53 -5.52
CA ASN A 45 -29.20 -15.86 -6.87
C ASN A 45 -27.72 -15.49 -7.11
N ARG A 46 -26.92 -15.28 -6.05
CA ARG A 46 -25.58 -14.70 -6.17
C ARG A 46 -24.64 -15.45 -7.11
N ARG A 47 -24.71 -16.79 -7.18
CA ARG A 47 -23.83 -17.57 -8.08
C ARG A 47 -24.07 -17.23 -9.55
N GLU A 48 -25.33 -17.04 -9.93
CA GLU A 48 -25.67 -16.65 -11.29
C GLU A 48 -25.29 -15.20 -11.56
N LEU A 49 -25.57 -14.31 -10.59
CA LEU A 49 -25.19 -12.91 -10.67
C LEU A 49 -23.66 -12.74 -10.82
N ASP A 50 -22.88 -13.44 -9.99
CA ASP A 50 -21.42 -13.45 -10.01
C ASP A 50 -20.90 -13.91 -11.37
N ALA A 51 -21.52 -14.93 -11.99
CA ALA A 51 -21.14 -15.39 -13.32
C ALA A 51 -21.40 -14.32 -14.40
N ILE A 52 -22.52 -13.60 -14.31
CA ILE A 52 -22.85 -12.50 -15.23
C ILE A 52 -21.85 -11.35 -15.09
N ILE A 53 -21.58 -10.92 -13.85
CA ILE A 53 -20.63 -9.85 -13.56
C ILE A 53 -19.20 -10.27 -13.96
N ALA A 54 -18.79 -11.49 -13.63
CA ALA A 54 -17.47 -12.03 -13.99
C ALA A 54 -17.26 -12.10 -15.51
N LYS A 55 -18.30 -12.47 -16.27
CA LYS A 55 -18.25 -12.43 -17.74
C LYS A 55 -18.00 -11.01 -18.26
N TRP A 56 -18.57 -10.00 -17.63
CA TRP A 56 -18.35 -8.62 -18.01
C TRP A 56 -16.96 -8.10 -17.57
N THR A 57 -16.52 -8.38 -16.35
CA THR A 57 -15.24 -7.90 -15.81
C THR A 57 -14.04 -8.59 -16.45
N SER A 58 -14.10 -9.90 -16.73
CA SER A 58 -12.98 -10.69 -17.28
C SER A 58 -12.51 -10.26 -18.67
N LEU A 59 -13.31 -9.47 -19.39
CA LEU A 59 -12.96 -8.94 -20.72
C LEU A 59 -12.21 -7.60 -20.66
N ARG A 60 -11.92 -7.10 -19.46
CA ARG A 60 -11.43 -5.73 -19.23
C ARG A 60 -10.28 -5.73 -18.23
N ASP A 61 -9.47 -4.68 -18.28
CA ASP A 61 -8.47 -4.42 -17.26
C ASP A 61 -9.14 -4.06 -15.93
N ALA A 62 -8.61 -4.57 -14.81
CA ALA A 62 -9.19 -4.38 -13.49
C ALA A 62 -9.15 -2.91 -13.03
N ARG A 63 -8.08 -2.16 -13.34
CA ARG A 63 -7.99 -0.73 -13.02
C ARG A 63 -8.98 0.07 -13.86
N TRP A 64 -9.12 -0.27 -15.14
CA TRP A 64 -10.14 0.35 -15.99
C TRP A 64 -11.55 0.14 -15.44
N VAL A 65 -11.89 -1.08 -15.00
CA VAL A 65 -13.20 -1.36 -14.39
C VAL A 65 -13.37 -0.55 -13.11
N MET A 66 -12.37 -0.54 -12.23
CA MET A 66 -12.37 0.25 -10.99
C MET A 66 -12.65 1.73 -11.29
N GLU A 67 -11.86 2.36 -12.15
CA GLU A 67 -11.98 3.78 -12.49
C GLU A 67 -13.34 4.09 -13.13
N ARG A 68 -13.81 3.21 -14.03
CA ARG A 68 -15.10 3.39 -14.69
C ARG A 68 -16.25 3.33 -13.70
N LEU A 69 -16.25 2.36 -12.78
CA LEU A 69 -17.31 2.22 -11.79
C LEU A 69 -17.27 3.34 -10.74
N GLN A 70 -16.08 3.75 -10.29
CA GLN A 70 -15.92 4.90 -9.40
C GLN A 70 -16.42 6.20 -10.04
N TYR A 71 -16.19 6.40 -11.35
CA TYR A 71 -16.72 7.54 -12.09
C TYR A 71 -18.26 7.59 -12.06
N GLU A 72 -18.93 6.43 -12.09
CA GLU A 72 -20.39 6.30 -11.92
C GLU A 72 -20.83 6.35 -10.45
N GLY A 73 -19.91 6.57 -9.50
CA GLY A 73 -20.19 6.62 -8.06
C GLY A 73 -20.36 5.26 -7.38
N ILE A 74 -20.02 4.17 -8.07
CA ILE A 74 -20.06 2.81 -7.53
C ILE A 74 -18.71 2.51 -6.85
N PRO A 75 -18.68 2.11 -5.57
CA PRO A 75 -17.43 1.72 -4.93
C PRO A 75 -16.84 0.48 -5.59
N ALA A 76 -15.64 0.63 -6.13
CA ALA A 76 -14.87 -0.46 -6.72
C ALA A 76 -13.38 -0.29 -6.39
N GLY A 77 -12.64 -1.40 -6.37
CA GLY A 77 -11.21 -1.41 -6.10
C GLY A 77 -10.52 -2.54 -6.84
N ALA A 78 -9.53 -2.22 -7.67
CA ALA A 78 -8.66 -3.22 -8.28
C ALA A 78 -7.76 -3.86 -7.21
N VAL A 79 -7.55 -5.17 -7.28
CA VAL A 79 -6.55 -5.85 -6.46
C VAL A 79 -5.18 -5.53 -7.04
N MET A 80 -4.38 -4.80 -6.26
CA MET A 80 -3.07 -4.28 -6.65
C MET A 80 -1.97 -5.17 -6.05
N ASN A 81 -0.93 -5.46 -6.82
CA ASN A 81 0.29 -6.06 -6.32
C ASN A 81 1.33 -5.00 -5.90
N ASP A 82 2.51 -5.43 -5.44
CA ASP A 82 3.54 -4.51 -4.96
C ASP A 82 4.01 -3.54 -6.05
N ALA A 83 4.24 -4.04 -7.27
CA ALA A 83 4.65 -3.18 -8.39
C ALA A 83 3.57 -2.13 -8.72
N ASP A 84 2.30 -2.55 -8.71
CA ASP A 84 1.17 -1.66 -8.91
C ASP A 84 1.13 -0.54 -7.85
N ALA A 85 1.42 -0.88 -6.58
CA ALA A 85 1.44 0.08 -5.48
C ALA A 85 2.54 1.13 -5.65
N TYR A 86 3.72 0.74 -6.16
CA TYR A 86 4.82 1.69 -6.44
C TYR A 86 4.52 2.61 -7.63
N GLU A 87 3.66 2.20 -8.56
CA GLU A 87 3.24 2.98 -9.73
C GLU A 87 1.94 3.77 -9.49
N ASP A 88 1.34 3.66 -8.30
CA ASP A 88 0.06 4.28 -7.99
C ASP A 88 0.18 5.80 -7.87
N ARG A 89 -0.59 6.51 -8.71
CA ARG A 89 -0.59 7.98 -8.78
C ARG A 89 -1.03 8.64 -7.47
N HIS A 90 -1.89 8.00 -6.70
CA HIS A 90 -2.33 8.53 -5.42
C HIS A 90 -1.24 8.39 -4.35
N HIS A 91 -0.48 7.28 -4.34
CA HIS A 91 0.72 7.14 -3.51
C HIS A 91 1.78 8.20 -3.82
N ASP A 92 2.02 8.49 -5.11
CA ASP A 92 2.95 9.53 -5.52
C ASP A 92 2.46 10.93 -5.11
N ALA A 93 1.19 11.25 -5.40
CA ALA A 93 0.61 12.56 -5.08
C ALA A 93 0.63 12.90 -3.59
N ARG A 94 0.55 11.88 -2.71
CA ARG A 94 0.58 12.07 -1.26
C ARG A 94 1.97 11.90 -0.63
N GLY A 95 3.02 11.64 -1.43
CA GLY A 95 4.36 11.33 -0.93
C GLY A 95 4.36 10.15 0.04
N PHE A 96 3.70 9.05 -0.35
CA PHE A 96 3.58 7.86 0.50
C PHE A 96 4.90 7.12 0.66
N PHE A 97 5.62 6.92 -0.44
CA PHE A 97 6.96 6.33 -0.41
C PHE A 97 8.03 7.41 -0.25
N GLN A 98 9.01 7.14 0.60
CA GLN A 98 10.17 8.01 0.82
C GLN A 98 11.42 7.36 0.22
N THR A 99 12.20 8.12 -0.54
CA THR A 99 13.47 7.65 -1.08
C THR A 99 14.55 7.82 -0.02
N ILE A 100 15.20 6.72 0.36
CA ILE A 100 16.25 6.69 1.39
C ILE A 100 17.50 6.05 0.77
N SER A 101 18.63 6.73 0.92
CA SER A 101 19.95 6.22 0.57
C SER A 101 20.61 5.65 1.81
N THR A 102 21.02 4.39 1.74
CA THR A 102 21.74 3.68 2.79
C THR A 102 23.16 3.36 2.32
N PRO A 103 24.19 3.46 3.18
CA PRO A 103 25.56 3.11 2.78
C PRO A 103 25.72 1.66 2.32
N GLU A 104 25.01 0.72 2.95
CA GLU A 104 25.18 -0.72 2.70
C GLU A 104 24.24 -1.28 1.63
N ALA A 105 23.03 -0.73 1.48
CA ALA A 105 22.02 -1.26 0.56
C ALA A 105 21.73 -0.33 -0.63
N GLY A 106 22.29 0.87 -0.68
CA GLY A 106 22.05 1.85 -1.75
C GLY A 106 20.74 2.62 -1.57
N THR A 107 20.21 3.15 -2.67
CA THR A 107 19.04 4.06 -2.68
C THR A 107 17.76 3.33 -3.07
N HIS A 108 16.76 3.32 -2.19
CA HIS A 108 15.48 2.63 -2.40
C HIS A 108 14.29 3.46 -1.93
N ARG A 109 13.08 3.08 -2.39
CA ARG A 109 11.81 3.63 -1.91
C ARG A 109 11.29 2.79 -0.75
N TYR A 110 11.15 3.41 0.41
CA TYR A 110 10.60 2.82 1.62
C TYR A 110 9.18 3.34 1.87
N VAL A 111 8.35 2.52 2.50
CA VAL A 111 7.01 2.94 2.94
C VAL A 111 7.16 4.03 4.00
N GLY A 112 6.57 5.19 3.75
CA GLY A 112 6.50 6.30 4.70
C GLY A 112 5.36 6.13 5.70
N ARG A 113 4.99 7.22 6.39
CA ARG A 113 3.88 7.19 7.33
C ARG A 113 2.53 7.07 6.61
N ALA A 114 1.67 6.19 7.11
CA ALA A 114 0.31 5.97 6.59
C ALA A 114 -0.62 7.18 6.78
N TRP A 115 -0.32 8.04 7.76
CA TRP A 115 -1.05 9.25 8.07
C TRP A 115 -0.20 10.50 7.77
N LYS A 116 -0.86 11.64 7.60
CA LYS A 116 -0.23 12.95 7.39
C LYS A 116 -0.80 13.95 8.39
N ALA A 117 0.06 14.72 9.05
CA ALA A 117 -0.33 15.75 10.02
C ALA A 117 0.18 17.12 9.55
N SER A 118 -0.74 18.03 9.21
CA SER A 118 -0.39 19.36 8.70
C SER A 118 0.36 20.22 9.71
N ALA A 119 0.05 20.10 11.00
CA ALA A 119 0.72 20.82 12.08
C ALA A 119 2.05 20.17 12.53
N THR A 120 2.32 18.94 12.09
CA THR A 120 3.55 18.22 12.45
C THR A 120 4.04 17.44 11.22
N PRO A 121 4.64 18.15 10.25
CA PRO A 121 5.19 17.52 9.06
C PRO A 121 6.22 16.43 9.41
N ASP A 122 6.32 15.43 8.55
CA ASP A 122 7.31 14.37 8.72
C ASP A 122 8.73 14.97 8.66
N PRO A 123 9.63 14.58 9.59
CA PRO A 123 11.03 14.92 9.43
C PRO A 123 11.59 14.26 8.17
N PRO A 124 12.69 14.80 7.59
CA PRO A 124 13.36 14.16 6.47
C PRO A 124 13.69 12.70 6.78
N ALA A 125 13.37 11.80 5.85
CA ALA A 125 13.69 10.39 5.99
C ALA A 125 15.22 10.20 6.02
N ARG A 126 15.68 9.30 6.89
CA ARG A 126 17.09 8.93 7.04
C ARG A 126 17.21 7.41 7.04
N HIS A 127 18.40 6.91 6.72
CA HIS A 127 18.68 5.48 6.83
C HIS A 127 18.60 5.04 8.30
N ALA A 128 18.36 3.75 8.50
CA ALA A 128 18.58 3.13 9.80
C ALA A 128 20.05 3.25 10.16
N PRO A 129 20.40 3.52 11.43
CA PRO A 129 21.79 3.72 11.83
C PRO A 129 22.63 2.48 11.52
N LEU A 130 23.85 2.70 11.03
CA LEU A 130 24.87 1.66 10.98
C LEU A 130 25.28 1.26 12.40
N LEU A 131 25.90 0.10 12.52
CA LEU A 131 26.47 -0.35 13.78
C LEU A 131 27.47 0.69 14.30
N GLY A 132 27.19 1.25 15.47
CA GLY A 132 28.03 2.24 16.12
C GLY A 132 28.03 3.64 15.50
N GLU A 133 27.17 3.94 14.52
CA GLU A 133 27.15 5.23 13.80
C GLU A 133 27.08 6.45 14.75
N HIS A 134 26.38 6.30 15.86
CA HIS A 134 26.15 7.38 16.83
C HIS A 134 26.92 7.21 18.14
N ASN A 135 27.93 6.32 18.20
CA ASN A 135 28.68 6.07 19.43
C ASN A 135 29.32 7.35 19.98
N GLU A 136 30.08 8.09 19.16
CA GLU A 136 30.74 9.32 19.61
C GLU A 136 29.74 10.38 20.07
N TYR A 137 28.65 10.58 19.32
CA TYR A 137 27.57 11.50 19.70
C TYR A 137 27.00 11.17 21.09
N VAL A 138 26.67 9.90 21.32
CA VAL A 138 26.09 9.49 22.61
C VAL A 138 27.11 9.59 23.74
N TYR A 139 28.28 8.97 23.60
CA TYR A 139 29.24 8.89 24.71
C TYR A 139 29.93 10.23 24.99
N ARG A 140 30.30 10.97 23.96
CA ARG A 140 31.10 12.20 24.13
C ARG A 140 30.23 13.43 24.27
N GLU A 141 29.20 13.60 23.43
CA GLU A 141 28.38 14.82 23.43
C GLU A 141 27.21 14.76 24.42
N LEU A 142 26.46 13.66 24.45
CA LEU A 142 25.30 13.54 25.35
C LEU A 142 25.68 13.16 26.79
N LEU A 143 26.59 12.21 26.96
CA LEU A 143 27.01 11.71 28.27
C LEU A 143 28.23 12.44 28.84
N GLY A 144 28.98 13.15 28.00
CA GLY A 144 30.11 13.98 28.44
C GLY A 144 31.39 13.21 28.77
N TYR A 145 31.55 11.97 28.31
CA TYR A 145 32.79 11.23 28.50
C TYR A 145 33.94 11.87 27.72
N SER A 146 35.11 11.91 28.34
CA SER A 146 36.33 12.35 27.67
C SER A 146 36.73 11.39 26.55
N GLU A 147 37.54 11.87 25.61
CA GLU A 147 38.09 11.02 24.54
C GLU A 147 38.88 9.83 25.11
N ALA A 148 39.60 10.03 26.22
CA ALA A 148 40.34 8.96 26.88
C ALA A 148 39.43 7.86 27.44
N GLU A 149 38.29 8.23 28.04
CA GLU A 149 37.30 7.26 28.53
C GLU A 149 36.62 6.52 27.37
N TYR A 150 36.26 7.24 26.31
CA TYR A 150 35.66 6.64 25.11
C TYR A 150 36.60 5.61 24.47
N ARG A 151 37.88 5.95 24.27
CA ARG A 151 38.90 5.03 23.75
C ARG A 151 39.06 3.78 24.62
N ARG A 152 39.03 3.95 25.95
CA ARG A 152 39.05 2.81 26.87
C ARG A 152 37.84 1.89 26.68
N PHE A 153 36.65 2.42 26.40
CA PHE A 153 35.47 1.61 26.13
C PHE A 153 35.57 0.84 24.81
N GLU A 154 36.17 1.44 23.78
CA GLU A 154 36.48 0.76 22.51
C GLU A 154 37.47 -0.41 22.75
N GLU A 155 38.57 -0.17 23.47
CA GLU A 155 39.58 -1.20 23.78
C GLU A 155 39.01 -2.37 24.59
N LEU A 156 38.08 -2.09 25.52
CA LEU A 156 37.38 -3.10 26.31
C LEU A 156 36.28 -3.83 25.54
N GLY A 157 35.99 -3.43 24.30
CA GLY A 157 34.94 -4.00 23.46
C GLY A 157 33.52 -3.70 23.97
N HIS A 158 33.35 -2.65 24.79
CA HIS A 158 32.03 -2.17 25.21
C HIS A 158 31.35 -1.34 24.12
N VAL A 159 32.14 -0.79 23.19
CA VAL A 159 31.72 0.02 22.05
C VAL A 159 32.37 -0.55 20.80
N GLY A 160 31.62 -0.67 19.70
CA GLY A 160 32.13 -1.18 18.44
C GLY A 160 31.34 -0.65 17.24
N THR A 161 31.97 -0.74 16.07
CA THR A 161 31.43 -0.29 14.77
C THR A 161 31.40 -1.43 13.74
N GLU A 162 31.93 -2.59 14.09
CA GLU A 162 31.99 -3.78 13.23
C GLU A 162 31.23 -4.94 13.85
N TYR A 163 30.56 -5.72 13.00
CA TYR A 163 29.90 -6.93 13.44
C TYR A 163 30.94 -7.98 13.83
N ASP A 164 30.67 -8.73 14.89
CA ASP A 164 31.49 -9.88 15.27
C ASP A 164 31.58 -10.86 14.08
N ALA A 165 32.79 -11.37 13.81
CA ALA A 165 33.06 -12.24 12.67
C ALA A 165 32.17 -13.51 12.65
N ARG A 166 31.61 -13.92 13.78
CA ARG A 166 30.70 -15.07 13.90
C ARG A 166 29.25 -14.77 13.48
N VAL A 167 28.91 -13.50 13.24
CA VAL A 167 27.56 -13.02 12.88
C VAL A 167 27.41 -12.82 11.37
N ARG A 168 28.48 -13.01 10.58
CA ARG A 168 28.44 -12.94 9.11
C ARG A 168 27.89 -14.20 8.45
#